data_AF-A0A969NK24-F1
#
_entry.id   AF-A0A969NK24-F1
#
_cell.length_a   1.000
_cell.length_b   1.000
_cell.length_c   1.000
_cell.angle_alpha   90.00
_cell.angle_beta   90.00
_cell.angle_gamma   90.00
#
_symmetry.space_group_name_H-M   'P 1'
#
loop_
_entity.id
_entity.type
_entity.pdbx_description
1 polymer ?
#
loop_
_entity_poly.entity_id
_entity_poly.type
_entity_poly.pdbx_seq_one_letter_code
_entity_poly.pdbx_strand_id
1 'polypeptide(L)' 'MRSLNGRTDQLDLLLSDYTVRRLTPEALWILQMYGCDFSYQWKPETSNSLKCKAIGNGVAYLNARAVLEFLITA' A
#
# COMPACT_ATOMS: atom_id res chain seq x y z
N MET A 1 6.07 -12.45 -31.33
CA MET A 1 6.11 -11.67 -30.08
C MET A 1 5.65 -10.25 -30.41
N ARG A 2 4.51 -9.79 -29.87
CA ARG A 2 4.05 -8.41 -30.08
C ARG A 2 4.88 -7.50 -29.16
N SER A 3 5.51 -6.48 -29.75
CA SER A 3 6.33 -5.49 -29.05
C SER A 3 5.54 -4.87 -27.89
N LEU A 4 6.08 -4.98 -26.67
CA LEU A 4 5.54 -4.36 -25.46
C LEU A 4 5.75 -2.82 -25.45
N ASN A 5 6.58 -2.30 -26.37
CA ASN A 5 7.02 -0.90 -26.34
C ASN A 5 5.90 0.10 -26.64
N GLY A 6 4.88 -0.27 -27.44
CA GLY A 6 3.80 0.66 -27.80
C GLY A 6 2.78 0.94 -26.69
N ARG A 7 2.79 0.17 -25.58
CA ARG A 7 1.88 0.38 -24.44
C ARG A 7 2.45 1.34 -23.39
N THR A 8 3.78 1.36 -23.23
CA THR A 8 4.48 2.31 -22.37
C THR A 8 4.33 3.72 -22.89
N ASP A 9 4.48 3.94 -24.20
CA ASP A 9 4.35 5.26 -24.82
C ASP A 9 2.95 5.88 -24.61
N GLN A 10 1.90 5.05 -24.64
CA GLN A 10 0.52 5.47 -24.36
C GLN A 10 0.27 5.74 -22.87
N LEU A 11 0.90 4.98 -21.98
CA LEU A 11 0.79 5.20 -20.53
C LEU A 11 1.50 6.49 -20.14
N ASP A 12 2.69 6.75 -20.72
CA ASP A 12 3.47 7.96 -20.47
C ASP A 12 2.77 9.22 -20.99
N LEU A 13 2.11 9.14 -22.16
CA LEU A 13 1.22 10.19 -22.69
C LEU A 13 -0.05 10.38 -21.85
N LEU A 14 -0.62 9.30 -21.30
CA LEU A 14 -1.79 9.43 -20.41
C LEU A 14 -1.41 10.05 -19.07
N LEU A 15 -0.19 9.84 -18.59
CA LEU A 15 0.32 10.35 -17.32
C LEU A 15 0.92 11.77 -17.44
N SER A 16 1.16 12.29 -18.65
CA SER A 16 1.71 13.65 -18.84
C SER A 16 0.78 14.75 -18.33
N ASP A 17 -0.53 14.49 -18.34
CA ASP A 17 -1.55 15.42 -17.85
C ASP A 17 -1.82 15.28 -16.34
N TYR A 18 -1.23 14.25 -15.70
CA TYR A 18 -1.44 13.96 -14.28
C TYR A 18 -0.15 14.19 -13.49
N THR A 19 -0.26 14.91 -12.38
CA THR A 19 0.86 15.01 -11.43
C THR A 19 0.98 13.69 -10.66
N VAL A 20 1.85 12.80 -11.14
CA VAL A 20 2.17 11.56 -10.43
C VAL A 20 2.84 11.91 -9.09
N ARG A 21 2.20 11.53 -7.98
CA ARG A 21 2.73 11.75 -6.63
C ARG A 21 2.91 10.44 -5.89
N ARG A 22 3.91 10.40 -5.00
CA ARG A 22 4.05 9.30 -4.04
C ARG A 22 2.87 9.30 -3.07
N LEU A 23 2.44 8.11 -2.67
CA LEU A 23 1.48 7.97 -1.59
C LEU A 23 2.08 8.49 -0.28
N THR A 24 1.24 9.13 0.53
CA THR A 24 1.60 9.51 1.89
C THR A 24 1.62 8.27 2.79
N PRO A 25 2.36 8.28 3.91
CA PRO A 25 2.30 7.18 4.87
C PRO A 25 0.88 6.88 5.35
N GLU A 26 0.05 7.91 5.52
CA GLU A 26 -1.34 7.77 5.94
C GLU A 26 -2.18 7.04 4.88
N ALA A 27 -2.00 7.35 3.60
CA ALA A 27 -2.67 6.65 2.50
C ALA A 27 -2.20 5.18 2.42
N LEU A 28 -0.90 4.93 2.58
CA LEU A 28 -0.34 3.57 2.63
C LEU A 28 -0.90 2.77 3.82
N TRP A 29 -1.02 3.42 4.99
CA TRP A 29 -1.54 2.78 6.20
C TRP A 29 -3.01 2.37 6.05
N ILE A 30 -3.83 3.23 5.45
CA ILE A 30 -5.24 2.91 5.15
C ILE A 30 -5.33 1.67 4.26
N LEU A 31 -4.49 1.58 3.22
CA LEU A 31 -4.47 0.41 2.32
C LEU A 31 -4.05 -0.86 3.07
N GLN A 32 -3.02 -0.78 3.91
CA GLN A 32 -2.53 -1.92 4.68
C GLN A 32 -3.53 -2.42 5.73
N MET A 33 -4.26 -1.49 6.35
CA MET A 33 -5.23 -1.76 7.41
C MET A 33 -6.67 -1.84 6.90
N TYR A 34 -6.89 -1.97 5.59
CA TYR A 34 -8.22 -2.02 5.00
C TYR A 34 -9.08 -3.12 5.65
N GLY A 35 -10.28 -2.75 6.10
CA GLY A 35 -11.20 -3.65 6.81
C GLY A 35 -10.87 -3.88 8.29
N CYS A 36 -9.92 -3.13 8.87
CA CYS A 36 -9.63 -3.17 10.30
C CYS A 36 -10.36 -2.05 11.05
N ASP A 37 -11.16 -2.42 12.05
CA ASP A 37 -11.94 -1.47 12.86
C ASP A 37 -11.08 -0.67 13.86
N PHE A 38 -9.89 -1.18 14.18
CA PHE A 38 -8.97 -0.56 15.12
C PHE A 38 -7.60 -0.35 14.48
N SER A 39 -7.25 0.90 14.20
CA SER A 39 -5.94 1.25 13.65
C SER A 39 -5.00 1.80 14.73
N TYR A 40 -3.73 1.39 14.67
CA TYR A 40 -2.67 2.01 15.46
C TYR A 40 -2.47 3.49 15.05
N GLN A 41 -2.24 4.35 16.04
CA GLN A 41 -1.86 5.75 15.83
C GLN A 41 -0.36 5.92 16.03
N TRP A 42 0.30 6.49 15.02
CA TRP A 42 1.72 6.81 15.07
C TRP A 42 2.01 7.88 16.13
N LYS A 43 3.16 7.78 16.82
CA LYS A 43 3.63 8.86 17.69
C LYS A 43 3.83 10.14 16.86
N PRO A 44 3.49 11.34 17.38
CA PRO A 44 3.57 12.60 16.63
C PRO A 44 4.92 12.86 15.97
N GLU A 45 6.01 12.50 16.63
CA GLU A 45 7.40 12.68 16.19
C GLU A 45 7.88 11.63 15.17
N THR A 46 7.04 10.67 14.80
CA THR A 46 7.43 9.60 13.86
C THR A 46 7.58 10.16 12.45
N SER A 47 8.81 10.14 11.91
CA SER A 47 9.09 10.60 10.55
C SER A 47 8.34 9.79 9.48
N ASN A 48 7.97 10.45 8.38
CA ASN A 48 7.29 9.79 7.25
C ASN A 48 8.12 8.65 6.64
N SER A 49 9.44 8.80 6.59
CA SER A 49 10.34 7.73 6.11
C SER A 49 10.23 6.47 6.97
N LEU A 50 10.20 6.64 8.30
CA LEU A 50 10.06 5.51 9.21
C LEU A 50 8.68 4.86 9.11
N LYS A 51 7.61 5.67 9.04
CA LYS A 51 6.25 5.16 8.79
C LYS A 51 6.20 4.32 7.52
N CYS A 52 6.67 4.85 6.38
CA CYS A 52 6.68 4.12 5.11
C CYS A 52 7.50 2.82 5.19
N LYS A 53 8.65 2.82 5.87
CA LYS A 53 9.44 1.60 6.08
C LYS A 53 8.70 0.56 6.93
N ALA A 54 8.07 0.98 8.02
CA ALA A 54 7.31 0.08 8.89
C ALA A 54 6.11 -0.52 8.13
N ILE A 55 5.37 0.31 7.39
CA ILE A 55 4.25 -0.11 6.55
C ILE A 55 4.72 -1.13 5.50
N GLY A 56 5.75 -0.77 4.72
CA GLY A 56 6.25 -1.62 3.64
C GLY A 56 6.83 -2.96 4.08
N ASN A 57 7.27 -3.09 5.33
CA ASN A 57 7.72 -4.37 5.92
C ASN A 57 6.62 -5.10 6.68
N GLY A 58 5.47 -4.48 6.91
CA GLY A 58 4.34 -5.11 7.58
C GLY A 58 3.55 -6.02 6.64
N VAL A 59 2.56 -6.72 7.21
CA VAL A 59 1.64 -7.58 6.47
C VAL A 59 0.30 -6.87 6.29
N ALA A 60 -0.36 -7.05 5.15
CA ALA A 60 -1.72 -6.53 4.96
C ALA A 60 -2.69 -7.21 5.94
N TYR A 61 -3.53 -6.41 6.61
CA TYR A 61 -4.40 -6.86 7.70
C TYR A 61 -5.27 -8.06 7.30
N LEU A 62 -5.95 -7.98 6.15
CA LEU A 62 -6.86 -9.06 5.70
C LEU A 62 -6.13 -10.38 5.46
N ASN A 63 -4.88 -10.34 4.99
CA ASN A 63 -4.09 -11.55 4.77
C ASN A 63 -3.72 -12.19 6.12
N ALA A 64 -3.26 -11.38 7.07
CA ALA A 64 -2.95 -11.86 8.41
C ALA A 64 -4.19 -12.43 9.10
N ARG A 65 -5.34 -11.74 8.99
CA ARG A 65 -6.62 -12.19 9.54
C ARG A 65 -7.05 -13.54 8.97
N ALA A 66 -7.01 -13.72 7.65
CA ALA A 66 -7.41 -14.97 7.02
C ALA A 66 -6.55 -16.17 7.48
N VAL A 67 -5.23 -15.97 7.61
CA VAL A 67 -4.32 -17.00 8.13
C VAL A 67 -4.65 -17.35 9.57
N LEU A 68 -4.90 -16.35 10.42
CA LEU A 68 -5.24 -16.58 11.83
C LEU A 68 -6.59 -17.27 11.98
N GLU A 69 -7.61 -16.87 11.22
CA GLU A 69 -8.93 -17.52 11.22
C GLU A 69 -8.80 -19.01 10.83
N PHE A 70 -8.01 -19.32 9.81
CA PHE A 70 -7.70 -20.71 9.43
C PHE A 70 -7.04 -21.48 10.58
N LEU A 71 -6.01 -20.90 11.21
CA LEU A 71 -5.27 -21.59 12.30
C LEU A 71 -6.10 -21.82 13.56
N ILE A 72 -7.10 -20.97 13.83
CA ILE A 72 -7.96 -21.10 15.01
C ILE A 72 -9.12 -22.07 14.74
N THR A 73 -9.53 -22.23 13.49
CA THR A 73 -10.68 -23.08 13.11
C THR A 73 -10.30 -24.47 12.61
N ALA A 74 -9.01 -24.73 12.34
CA ALA A 74 -8.45 -26.03 11.97
C ALA A 74 -8.16 -26.90 13.21
#